data_AF-I9TTB0-F1
#
_entry.id   AF-I9TTB0-F1
#
_cell.length_a   1.000
_cell.length_b   1.000
_cell.length_c   1.000
_cell.angle_alpha   90.00
_cell.angle_beta   90.00
_cell.angle_gamma   90.00
#
_symmetry.space_group_name_H-M   'P 1'
#
loop_
_entity.id
_entity.type
_entity.pdbx_description
1 polymer ?
#
loop_
_entity_poly.entity_id
_entity_poly.type
_entity_poly.pdbx_seq_one_letter_code
_entity_poly.pdbx_strand_id
1 'polypeptide(L)' 'MIKDPKKLAQRMSILCILIGFIALAVGIIAMAMEQYIIAIAMGIVTVGQVWNYNKWKRVR' A
#
# COMPACT_ATOMS: atom_id res chain seq x y z
N MET A 1 23.79 -9.63 4.60
CA MET A 1 22.82 -10.62 5.13
C MET A 1 21.83 -9.89 6.02
N ILE A 2 20.54 -9.89 5.69
CA ILE A 2 19.52 -9.22 6.51
C ILE A 2 19.54 -9.90 7.89
N LYS A 3 19.94 -9.14 8.92
CA LYS A 3 20.17 -9.67 10.28
C LYS A 3 18.92 -10.34 10.87
N ASP A 4 17.72 -9.87 10.49
CA ASP A 4 16.43 -10.41 10.95
C ASP A 4 15.32 -10.25 9.90
N PRO A 5 15.03 -11.27 9.07
CA PRO A 5 14.03 -11.19 8.01
C PRO A 5 12.61 -10.95 8.54
N LYS A 6 12.29 -11.44 9.75
CA LYS A 6 10.98 -11.22 10.41
C LYS A 6 10.75 -9.75 10.78
N LYS A 7 11.78 -9.06 11.29
CA LYS A 7 11.70 -7.65 11.69
C LYS A 7 11.58 -6.73 10.46
N LEU A 8 12.23 -7.11 9.36
CA LEU A 8 12.07 -6.44 8.07
C LEU A 8 10.66 -6.63 7.49
N ALA A 9 10.13 -7.86 7.50
CA ALA A 9 8.78 -8.16 7.02
C ALA A 9 7.71 -7.38 7.80
N GLN A 10 7.87 -7.24 9.12
CA GLN A 10 6.99 -6.43 9.96
C GLN A 10 7.03 -4.95 9.58
N ARG A 11 8.22 -4.35 9.42
CA ARG A 11 8.37 -2.95 9.00
C ARG A 11 7.75 -2.70 7.62
N MET A 12 8.00 -3.59 6.65
CA MET A 12 7.41 -3.48 5.30
C MET A 12 5.89 -3.61 5.31
N SER A 13 5.34 -4.45 6.19
CA SER A 13 3.89 -4.59 6.33
C SER A 13 3.24 -3.32 6.89
N ILE A 14 3.88 -2.67 7.87
CA ILE A 14 3.40 -1.41 8.45
C ILE A 14 3.44 -0.30 7.39
N LEU A 15 4.51 -0.25 6.59
CA LEU A 15 4.63 0.69 5.48
C LEU A 15 3.54 0.47 4.42
N CYS A 16 3.21 -0.79 4.07
CA CYS A 16 2.12 -1.08 3.13
C CYS A 16 0.77 -0.54 3.64
N ILE A 17 0.49 -0.67 4.94
CA ILE A 17 -0.74 -0.14 5.55
C ILE A 17 -0.76 1.39 5.48
N LEU A 18 0.34 2.05 5.88
CA LEU A 18 0.46 3.51 5.82
C LEU A 18 0.27 4.04 4.38
N ILE A 19 0.92 3.43 3.40
CA ILE A 19 0.79 3.82 1.99
C ILE A 19 -0.62 3.55 1.48
N GLY A 20 -1.25 2.43 1.88
CA GLY A 20 -2.64 2.13 1.54
C GLY A 20 -3.63 3.18 2.06
N PHE A 21 -3.44 3.67 3.29
CA PHE A 21 -4.27 4.74 3.85
C PHE A 21 -4.11 6.07 3.08
N ILE A 22 -2.87 6.44 2.72
CA ILE A 22 -2.62 7.65 1.94
C ILE A 22 -3.22 7.52 0.53
N ALA A 23 -3.06 6.36 -0.12
CA ALA A 23 -3.62 6.10 -1.43
C ALA A 23 -5.16 6.19 -1.43
N LEU A 24 -5.81 5.66 -0.39
CA LEU A 24 -7.26 5.81 -0.20
C LEU A 24 -7.67 7.27 -0.03
N ALA A 25 -6.98 8.02 0.84
CA ALA A 25 -7.30 9.44 1.08
C ALA A 25 -7.15 10.27 -0.20
N VAL A 26 -6.05 10.11 -0.93
CA VAL A 26 -5.82 10.81 -2.20
C VAL A 26 -6.80 10.34 -3.28
N GLY A 27 -7.16 9.05 -3.32
CA GLY A 27 -8.17 8.52 -4.24
C GLY A 27 -9.55 9.16 -4.03
N ILE A 28 -9.97 9.35 -2.77
CA ILE A 28 -11.24 10.02 -2.43
C ILE A 28 -11.21 11.48 -2.87
N ILE A 29 -10.11 12.20 -2.59
CA ILE A 29 -9.95 13.61 -3.00
C ILE A 29 -9.94 13.72 -4.53
N ALA A 30 -9.23 12.82 -5.22
CA ALA A 30 -9.16 12.79 -6.69
C ALA A 30 -10.53 12.55 -7.32
N MET A 31 -11.36 11.69 -6.74
CA MET A 31 -12.75 11.48 -7.17
C MET A 31 -13.59 12.76 -7.00
N ALA A 32 -13.41 13.47 -5.88
CA ALA A 32 -14.13 14.73 -5.61
C ALA A 32 -13.70 15.87 -6.56
N MET A 33 -12.45 15.84 -7.05
CA MET A 33 -11.93 16.82 -8.02
C MET A 33 -12.08 16.38 -9.48
N GLU A 34 -12.88 15.33 -9.76
CA GLU A 34 -13.09 14.74 -11.09
C GLU A 34 -11.79 14.30 -11.80
N GLN A 35 -10.73 14.03 -11.03
CA GLN A 35 -9.43 13.55 -11.50
C GLN A 35 -9.45 12.03 -11.63
N TYR A 36 -10.28 11.51 -12.54
CA TYR A 36 -10.54 10.08 -12.67
C TYR A 36 -9.27 9.26 -12.97
N ILE A 37 -8.33 9.80 -13.75
CA ILE A 37 -7.06 9.11 -14.05
C ILE A 37 -6.26 8.86 -12.76
N ILE A 38 -6.19 9.86 -11.87
CA ILE A 38 -5.48 9.76 -10.59
C ILE A 38 -6.21 8.79 -9.66
N ALA A 39 -7.54 8.84 -9.64
CA ALA A 39 -8.35 7.90 -8.84
C ALA A 39 -8.11 6.44 -9.27
N ILE A 40 -8.08 6.16 -10.59
CA ILE A 40 -7.78 4.83 -11.11
C ILE A 40 -6.35 4.41 -10.76
N ALA A 41 -5.37 5.32 -10.92
CA ALA A 41 -3.99 5.05 -10.54
C ALA A 41 -3.87 4.70 -9.04
N MET A 42 -4.57 5.41 -8.16
CA MET A 42 -4.61 5.10 -6.73
C MET A 42 -5.33 3.78 -6.42
N GLY A 43 -6.33 3.41 -7.21
CA GLY A 43 -6.93 2.07 -7.17
C GLY A 43 -5.90 0.97 -7.43
N ILE A 44 -5.09 1.12 -8.48
CA ILE A 44 -4.02 0.16 -8.82
C ILE A 44 -2.97 0.10 -7.71
N VAL A 45 -2.55 1.26 -7.18
CA VAL A 45 -1.59 1.31 -6.06
C VAL A 45 -2.15 0.56 -4.86
N THR A 46 -3.43 0.76 -4.53
CA THR A 46 -4.08 0.08 -3.40
C THR A 46 -4.07 -1.44 -3.57
N VAL A 47 -4.41 -1.95 -4.77
CA VAL A 47 -4.34 -3.39 -5.07
C VAL A 47 -2.91 -3.92 -4.97
N GLY A 48 -1.93 -3.16 -5.48
CA GLY A 48 -0.51 -3.49 -5.36
C GLY A 48 -0.03 -3.57 -3.90
N GLN A 49 -0.46 -2.63 -3.05
CA GLN A 49 -0.16 -2.65 -1.62
C GLN A 49 -0.78 -3.85 -0.91
N VAL A 50 -2.01 -4.26 -1.27
CA VAL A 50 -2.65 -5.47 -0.73
C VAL A 50 -1.86 -6.73 -1.09
N TRP A 51 -1.42 -6.84 -2.34
CA TRP A 51 -0.60 -7.98 -2.76
C TRP A 51 0.75 -8.02 -2.04
N ASN A 52 1.39 -6.85 -1.91
CA ASN A 52 2.66 -6.71 -1.20
C ASN A 52 2.49 -7.05 0.30
N TYR A 53 1.42 -6.57 0.93
CA TYR A 53 1.09 -6.92 2.31
C TYR A 53 0.91 -8.44 2.48
N ASN A 54 0.15 -9.10 1.60
CA ASN A 54 -0.03 -10.55 1.63
C ASN A 54 1.27 -11.34 1.41
N LYS A 55 2.20 -10.80 0.62
CA LYS A 55 3.54 -11.36 0.44
C LYS A 55 4.36 -11.25 1.73
N TRP A 56 4.41 -10.07 2.36
CA TRP A 56 5.16 -9.85 3.60
C TRP A 56 4.52 -10.55 4.81
N LYS A 57 3.19 -10.71 4.82
CA LYS A 57 2.46 -11.49 5.83
C LYS A 57 2.86 -12.97 5.80
N ARG A 58 3.16 -13.55 4.63
CA ARG A 58 3.63 -14.94 4.52
C ARG A 58 5.07 -15.14 5.01
N VAL A 59 5.87 -14.07 5.06
CA VAL A 59 7.29 -14.10 5.47
C VAL A 59 7.46 -13.79 6.96
N ARG A 60 6.47 -13.14 7.58
CA ARG A 60 6.42 -12.85 9.01
C ARG A 60 6.21 -14.12 9.83
#